data_AF-A0A4Q5UAU7-F1
#
_entry.id   AF-A0A4Q5UAU7-F1
#
_cell.length_a   1.000
_cell.length_b   1.000
_cell.length_c   1.000
_cell.angle_alpha   90.00
_cell.angle_beta   90.00
_cell.angle_gamma   90.00
#
_symmetry.space_group_name_H-M   'P 1'
#
loop_
_entity.id
_entity.type
_entity.pdbx_description
1 polymer ?
#
loop_
_entity_poly.entity_id
_entity_poly.type
_entity_poly.pdbx_seq_one_letter_code
_entity_poly.pdbx_strand_id
1 'polypeptide(L)'
;MFTVKNTKLETAAEIGSKALLNNNRGTGNTAIGFEAGYGLEDGGFSVALGHLALHTMTSGFNNVAIGQKAMEMATGGDYNISIGSFAMQYNSGNSNTAVGQQAMYDNKSGSNNTAIGENALTNNTSGIGNTALGSGALTNNFTGTNNMGLGYHANVNSTDLTAASAIGAYSVVGCSNCITLGQTQISGNPASTKVGLGMINPLAKLHIKQSFDGYPVDGAGLRIERNGNANHWELGTDFADDFDFAFNGVIKAFIRDTDGQYVVVSDRRSKRDITDVPSVLPLLLNLKAKKYHYNDNKSGDPLSWGFIAQDVEQLFPEFVTTKGPDNLKAVAYQNFSVVAVKAIQEQQAVIEELKNDVNTLKNELNQLKEQFRTLTANK
;
A
#
# COMPACT_ATOMS: atom_id res chain seq x y z
N MET A 1 21.17 -34.41 -49.10
CA MET A 1 21.01 -33.63 -50.35
C MET A 1 20.17 -32.42 -49.98
N PHE A 2 20.79 -31.25 -49.84
CA PHE A 2 20.09 -30.01 -49.49
C PHE A 2 19.45 -29.47 -50.76
N THR A 3 18.12 -29.37 -50.79
CA THR A 3 17.41 -28.82 -51.95
C THR A 3 16.93 -27.43 -51.58
N VAL A 4 17.72 -26.42 -51.92
CA VAL A 4 17.28 -25.02 -51.92
C VAL A 4 16.38 -24.84 -53.14
N LYS A 5 15.09 -24.55 -52.91
CA LYS A 5 14.12 -24.27 -53.97
C LYS A 5 13.38 -23.00 -53.60
N ASN A 6 14.05 -21.85 -53.67
CA ASN A 6 13.33 -20.59 -53.76
C ASN A 6 14.05 -19.60 -54.67
N THR A 7 13.43 -19.28 -55.81
CA THR A 7 14.01 -18.49 -56.90
C THR A 7 13.59 -17.02 -56.85
N LYS A 8 13.00 -16.54 -55.74
CA LYS A 8 12.48 -15.16 -55.59
C LYS A 8 12.85 -14.43 -54.29
N LEU A 9 13.69 -15.00 -53.43
CA LEU A 9 13.97 -14.42 -52.11
C LEU A 9 15.31 -13.68 -52.08
N GLU A 10 15.27 -12.36 -51.96
CA GLU A 10 16.44 -11.57 -51.57
C GLU A 10 16.69 -11.82 -50.07
N THR A 11 17.78 -12.53 -49.73
CA THR A 11 18.34 -12.73 -48.35
C THR A 11 17.65 -13.75 -47.41
N ALA A 12 17.35 -14.98 -47.86
CA ALA A 12 16.86 -16.07 -46.99
C ALA A 12 17.91 -17.18 -46.74
N ALA A 13 17.85 -17.85 -45.56
CA ALA A 13 18.66 -19.02 -45.22
C ALA A 13 17.78 -20.21 -44.80
N GLU A 14 17.87 -21.34 -45.51
CA GLU A 14 16.95 -22.48 -45.40
C GLU A 14 17.69 -23.81 -45.16
N ILE A 15 17.35 -24.52 -44.08
CA ILE A 15 17.86 -25.86 -43.80
C ILE A 15 16.75 -26.78 -43.26
N GLY A 16 16.13 -27.59 -44.12
CA GLY A 16 15.12 -28.55 -43.71
C GLY A 16 14.12 -28.86 -44.83
N SER A 17 13.40 -29.98 -44.72
CA SER A 17 12.35 -30.32 -45.69
C SER A 17 11.21 -29.32 -45.59
N LYS A 18 10.84 -28.70 -46.74
CA LYS A 18 9.77 -27.69 -46.87
C LYS A 18 9.92 -26.43 -46.00
N ALA A 19 11.14 -26.12 -45.55
CA ALA A 19 11.41 -24.82 -44.93
C ALA A 19 11.11 -23.69 -45.94
N LEU A 20 10.40 -22.65 -45.52
CA LEU A 20 9.99 -21.49 -46.35
C LEU A 20 9.30 -21.84 -47.70
N LEU A 21 8.68 -23.03 -47.83
CA LEU A 21 8.17 -23.49 -49.13
C LEU A 21 7.11 -22.56 -49.76
N ASN A 22 6.23 -21.94 -48.97
CA ASN A 22 5.23 -20.99 -49.46
C ASN A 22 5.60 -19.52 -49.19
N ASN A 23 6.87 -19.22 -48.88
CA ASN A 23 7.30 -17.84 -48.79
C ASN A 23 7.39 -17.23 -50.20
N ASN A 24 6.34 -16.48 -50.57
CA ASN A 24 6.11 -15.99 -51.93
C ASN A 24 6.56 -14.54 -52.15
N ARG A 25 6.53 -13.71 -51.10
CA ARG A 25 6.88 -12.27 -51.11
C ARG A 25 7.66 -11.80 -49.87
N GLY A 26 7.82 -12.64 -48.85
CA GLY A 26 8.51 -12.30 -47.60
C GLY A 26 10.04 -12.27 -47.74
N THR A 27 10.69 -11.23 -47.22
CA THR A 27 12.15 -11.04 -47.34
C THR A 27 12.87 -11.21 -46.00
N GLY A 28 14.15 -11.61 -46.01
CA GLY A 28 14.99 -11.62 -44.79
C GLY A 28 14.67 -12.72 -43.76
N ASN A 29 13.98 -13.80 -44.15
CA ASN A 29 13.60 -14.88 -43.22
C ASN A 29 14.72 -15.95 -43.10
N THR A 30 14.96 -16.44 -41.89
CA THR A 30 15.84 -17.60 -41.62
C THR A 30 15.00 -18.76 -41.12
N ALA A 31 15.06 -19.91 -41.79
CA ALA A 31 14.28 -21.09 -41.40
C ALA A 31 15.10 -22.38 -41.38
N ILE A 32 15.05 -23.10 -40.26
CA ILE A 32 15.78 -24.36 -40.06
C ILE A 32 14.86 -25.37 -39.36
N GLY A 33 14.58 -26.50 -39.99
CA GLY A 33 13.67 -27.53 -39.49
C GLY A 33 12.64 -27.98 -40.51
N PHE A 34 11.93 -29.07 -40.20
CA PHE A 34 10.83 -29.56 -41.03
C PHE A 34 9.67 -28.57 -41.00
N GLU A 35 9.26 -28.08 -42.17
CA GLU A 35 8.15 -27.13 -42.36
C GLU A 35 8.28 -25.84 -41.51
N ALA A 36 9.52 -25.45 -41.18
CA ALA A 36 9.80 -24.19 -40.49
C ALA A 36 9.54 -23.00 -41.42
N GLY A 37 8.79 -22.00 -40.96
CA GLY A 37 8.42 -20.82 -41.74
C GLY A 37 7.54 -21.12 -42.96
N TYR A 38 6.87 -22.29 -43.00
CA TYR A 38 6.17 -22.80 -44.19
C TYR A 38 5.18 -21.78 -44.79
N GLY A 39 4.38 -21.12 -43.96
CA GLY A 39 3.27 -20.25 -44.37
C GLY A 39 3.60 -18.77 -44.55
N LEU A 40 4.86 -18.33 -44.38
CA LEU A 40 5.27 -16.91 -44.40
C LEU A 40 5.17 -16.27 -45.80
N GLU A 41 3.95 -16.07 -46.30
CA GLU A 41 3.68 -15.60 -47.67
C GLU A 41 4.16 -14.17 -47.94
N ASP A 42 3.78 -13.22 -47.08
CA ASP A 42 4.06 -11.77 -47.23
C ASP A 42 4.90 -11.21 -46.05
N GLY A 43 5.19 -12.00 -45.02
CA GLY A 43 5.93 -11.60 -43.81
C GLY A 43 7.46 -11.71 -43.93
N GLY A 44 8.19 -10.83 -43.25
CA GLY A 44 9.67 -10.73 -43.38
C GLY A 44 10.44 -10.64 -42.06
N PHE A 45 11.77 -10.74 -42.17
CA PHE A 45 12.75 -10.57 -41.08
C PHE A 45 12.53 -11.50 -39.87
N SER A 46 11.99 -12.69 -40.11
CA SER A 46 11.66 -13.65 -39.04
C SER A 46 12.65 -14.81 -38.97
N VAL A 47 12.85 -15.36 -37.77
CA VAL A 47 13.69 -16.54 -37.50
C VAL A 47 12.79 -17.70 -37.08
N ALA A 48 12.81 -18.81 -37.80
CA ALA A 48 12.05 -20.03 -37.51
C ALA A 48 13.01 -21.22 -37.36
N LEU A 49 13.26 -21.68 -36.13
CA LEU A 49 14.15 -22.81 -35.85
C LEU A 49 13.40 -23.91 -35.09
N GLY A 50 13.09 -25.02 -35.76
CA GLY A 50 12.42 -26.17 -35.17
C GLY A 50 11.36 -26.79 -36.07
N HIS A 51 10.89 -27.98 -35.69
CA HIS A 51 9.80 -28.66 -36.38
C HIS A 51 8.51 -27.83 -36.25
N LEU A 52 7.94 -27.38 -37.38
CA LEU A 52 6.73 -26.57 -37.46
C LEU A 52 6.81 -25.20 -36.74
N ALA A 53 8.01 -24.64 -36.57
CA ALA A 53 8.15 -23.27 -36.06
C ALA A 53 7.63 -22.27 -37.11
N LEU A 54 6.80 -21.29 -36.71
CA LEU A 54 6.17 -20.30 -37.62
C LEU A 54 5.46 -20.95 -38.84
N HIS A 55 4.67 -22.00 -38.60
CA HIS A 55 4.12 -22.80 -39.68
C HIS A 55 2.98 -22.12 -40.44
N THR A 56 1.97 -21.54 -39.77
CA THR A 56 0.75 -21.02 -40.44
C THR A 56 0.73 -19.50 -40.67
N MET A 57 1.70 -18.76 -40.16
CA MET A 57 1.68 -17.29 -40.19
C MET A 57 1.89 -16.76 -41.61
N THR A 58 0.96 -15.96 -42.14
CA THR A 58 0.98 -15.47 -43.54
C THR A 58 1.60 -14.09 -43.73
N SER A 59 1.48 -13.16 -42.77
CA SER A 59 1.85 -11.75 -42.95
C SER A 59 2.62 -11.08 -41.79
N GLY A 60 3.15 -11.85 -40.83
CA GLY A 60 3.84 -11.29 -39.66
C GLY A 60 5.31 -10.95 -39.90
N PHE A 61 5.78 -9.84 -39.32
CA PHE A 61 7.15 -9.34 -39.43
C PHE A 61 7.92 -9.42 -38.11
N ASN A 62 9.24 -9.61 -38.22
CA ASN A 62 10.19 -9.54 -37.10
C ASN A 62 9.88 -10.50 -35.95
N ASN A 63 9.49 -11.74 -36.26
CA ASN A 63 9.20 -12.76 -35.26
C ASN A 63 10.39 -13.71 -35.08
N VAL A 64 10.66 -14.13 -33.84
CA VAL A 64 11.62 -15.18 -33.51
C VAL A 64 10.86 -16.37 -32.95
N ALA A 65 10.87 -17.50 -33.64
CA ALA A 65 10.26 -18.75 -33.19
C ALA A 65 11.32 -19.85 -33.15
N ILE A 66 11.68 -20.29 -31.95
CA ILE A 66 12.71 -21.31 -31.73
C ILE A 66 12.14 -22.40 -30.83
N GLY A 67 11.96 -23.61 -31.37
CA GLY A 67 11.40 -24.75 -30.67
C GLY A 67 10.40 -25.51 -31.55
N GLN A 68 10.07 -26.73 -31.12
CA GLN A 68 9.00 -27.49 -31.76
C GLN A 68 7.68 -26.72 -31.62
N LYS A 69 7.01 -26.47 -32.76
CA LYS A 69 5.69 -25.84 -32.82
C LYS A 69 5.61 -24.45 -32.15
N ALA A 70 6.75 -23.77 -32.00
CA ALA A 70 6.78 -22.38 -31.56
C ALA A 70 6.05 -21.52 -32.61
N MET A 71 4.98 -20.83 -32.21
CA MET A 71 4.10 -20.07 -33.11
C MET A 71 3.54 -20.90 -34.29
N GLU A 72 3.27 -22.20 -34.10
CA GLU A 72 2.78 -23.08 -35.19
C GLU A 72 1.48 -22.57 -35.81
N MET A 73 0.49 -22.25 -34.98
CA MET A 73 -0.88 -21.88 -35.39
C MET A 73 -1.12 -20.38 -35.24
N ALA A 74 -0.05 -19.58 -35.19
CA ALA A 74 -0.14 -18.13 -35.17
C ALA A 74 -0.75 -17.62 -36.49
N THR A 75 -1.83 -16.84 -36.42
CA THR A 75 -2.56 -16.31 -37.58
C THR A 75 -2.18 -14.87 -37.92
N GLY A 76 -1.38 -14.22 -37.08
CA GLY A 76 -0.89 -12.86 -37.24
C GLY A 76 0.05 -12.49 -36.10
N GLY A 77 0.46 -11.23 -36.04
CA GLY A 77 1.31 -10.72 -34.96
C GLY A 77 2.73 -10.40 -35.42
N ASP A 78 3.15 -9.18 -35.14
CA ASP A 78 4.51 -8.70 -35.39
C ASP A 78 5.30 -8.62 -34.07
N TYR A 79 6.64 -8.67 -34.19
CA TYR A 79 7.58 -8.41 -33.09
C TYR A 79 7.47 -9.39 -31.91
N ASN A 80 7.14 -10.66 -32.17
CA ASN A 80 7.04 -11.67 -31.13
C ASN A 80 8.33 -12.48 -30.99
N ILE A 81 8.74 -12.76 -29.75
CA ILE A 81 9.82 -13.69 -29.41
C ILE A 81 9.21 -14.91 -28.75
N SER A 82 9.27 -16.06 -29.39
CA SER A 82 8.78 -17.36 -28.92
C SER A 82 9.93 -18.37 -28.90
N ILE A 83 10.40 -18.73 -27.71
CA ILE A 83 11.51 -19.67 -27.53
C ILE A 83 11.07 -20.77 -26.56
N GLY A 84 10.83 -21.96 -27.08
CA GLY A 84 10.36 -23.11 -26.30
C GLY A 84 9.41 -23.99 -27.10
N SER A 85 9.25 -25.24 -26.67
CA SER A 85 8.27 -26.13 -27.29
C SER A 85 6.86 -25.63 -27.00
N PHE A 86 6.03 -25.49 -28.05
CA PHE A 86 4.66 -24.98 -27.99
C PHE A 86 4.50 -23.55 -27.42
N ALA A 87 5.59 -22.77 -27.35
CA ALA A 87 5.49 -21.36 -26.93
C ALA A 87 4.69 -20.55 -27.97
N MET A 88 3.74 -19.73 -27.50
CA MET A 88 2.85 -18.92 -28.36
C MET A 88 2.13 -19.69 -29.48
N GLN A 89 1.75 -20.95 -29.27
CA GLN A 89 1.23 -21.77 -30.36
C GLN A 89 0.04 -21.14 -31.09
N TYR A 90 -0.85 -20.44 -30.37
CA TYR A 90 -2.08 -19.83 -30.91
C TYR A 90 -2.05 -18.29 -31.04
N ASN A 91 -0.86 -17.66 -30.97
CA ASN A 91 -0.71 -16.20 -30.93
C ASN A 91 -1.19 -15.47 -32.18
N SER A 92 -2.05 -14.47 -32.02
CA SER A 92 -2.35 -13.45 -33.04
C SER A 92 -2.10 -12.01 -32.56
N GLY A 93 -1.54 -11.83 -31.36
CA GLY A 93 -1.17 -10.52 -30.81
C GLY A 93 0.25 -10.09 -31.18
N ASN A 94 0.55 -8.81 -30.93
CA ASN A 94 1.84 -8.18 -31.25
C ASN A 94 2.72 -8.03 -30.01
N SER A 95 4.03 -7.94 -30.25
CA SER A 95 5.01 -7.50 -29.25
C SER A 95 5.03 -8.35 -27.98
N ASN A 96 4.87 -9.67 -28.11
CA ASN A 96 4.94 -10.59 -26.99
C ASN A 96 6.34 -11.22 -26.87
N THR A 97 6.77 -11.57 -25.65
CA THR A 97 7.99 -12.35 -25.38
C THR A 97 7.67 -13.57 -24.54
N ALA A 98 7.72 -14.77 -25.11
CA ALA A 98 7.51 -16.05 -24.45
C ALA A 98 8.79 -16.89 -24.51
N VAL A 99 9.34 -17.24 -23.35
CA VAL A 99 10.52 -18.09 -23.22
C VAL A 99 10.25 -19.20 -22.21
N GLY A 100 10.13 -20.42 -22.68
CA GLY A 100 9.77 -21.59 -21.88
C GLY A 100 8.82 -22.51 -22.62
N GLN A 101 8.75 -23.77 -22.21
CA GLN A 101 7.76 -24.70 -22.74
C GLN A 101 6.35 -24.21 -22.38
N GLN A 102 5.45 -24.17 -23.36
CA GLN A 102 4.07 -23.68 -23.23
C GLN A 102 3.91 -22.25 -22.66
N ALA A 103 4.96 -21.43 -22.68
CA ALA A 103 4.83 -20.02 -22.33
C ALA A 103 3.87 -19.32 -23.32
N MET A 104 2.83 -18.66 -22.81
CA MET A 104 1.75 -18.06 -23.60
C MET A 104 1.06 -19.00 -24.61
N TYR A 105 0.90 -20.28 -24.27
CA TYR A 105 0.31 -21.28 -25.16
C TYR A 105 -1.02 -20.85 -25.80
N ASP A 106 -2.00 -20.42 -25.00
CA ASP A 106 -3.36 -20.06 -25.45
C ASP A 106 -3.56 -18.58 -25.81
N ASN A 107 -2.49 -17.77 -25.93
CA ASN A 107 -2.62 -16.35 -26.25
C ASN A 107 -3.28 -16.18 -27.61
N LYS A 108 -4.51 -15.66 -27.67
CA LYS A 108 -5.22 -15.45 -28.94
C LYS A 108 -4.96 -14.05 -29.45
N SER A 109 -5.37 -13.01 -28.73
CA SER A 109 -5.25 -11.60 -29.18
C SER A 109 -4.46 -10.69 -28.23
N GLY A 110 -3.97 -11.22 -27.11
CA GLY A 110 -3.20 -10.45 -26.14
C GLY A 110 -1.89 -9.91 -26.72
N SER A 111 -1.60 -8.64 -26.47
CA SER A 111 -0.38 -7.98 -26.96
C SER A 111 0.44 -7.41 -25.81
N ASN A 112 1.73 -7.13 -26.05
CA ASN A 112 2.65 -6.55 -25.06
C ASN A 112 2.82 -7.39 -23.78
N ASN A 113 2.76 -8.72 -23.88
CA ASN A 113 2.97 -9.61 -22.74
C ASN A 113 4.40 -10.14 -22.70
N THR A 114 4.95 -10.32 -21.50
CA THR A 114 6.23 -11.00 -21.25
C THR A 114 5.96 -12.23 -20.38
N ALA A 115 6.37 -13.41 -20.81
CA ALA A 115 6.22 -14.68 -20.11
C ALA A 115 7.53 -15.48 -20.19
N ILE A 116 8.21 -15.63 -19.07
CA ILE A 116 9.50 -16.34 -18.99
C ILE A 116 9.38 -17.40 -17.91
N GLY A 117 9.42 -18.67 -18.31
CA GLY A 117 9.22 -19.84 -17.48
C GLY A 117 8.32 -20.87 -18.15
N GLU A 118 8.43 -22.13 -17.74
CA GLU A 118 7.51 -23.19 -18.16
C GLU A 118 6.08 -22.83 -17.73
N ASN A 119 5.11 -22.94 -18.65
CA ASN A 119 3.70 -22.60 -18.43
C ASN A 119 3.45 -21.14 -17.96
N ALA A 120 4.42 -20.24 -18.08
CA ALA A 120 4.22 -18.84 -17.75
C ALA A 120 3.14 -18.23 -18.64
N LEU A 121 2.11 -17.63 -18.03
CA LEU A 121 0.99 -16.99 -18.72
C LEU A 121 0.22 -17.93 -19.69
N THR A 122 0.25 -19.25 -19.44
CA THR A 122 -0.21 -20.28 -20.41
C THR A 122 -1.66 -20.13 -20.85
N ASN A 123 -2.56 -19.68 -19.97
CA ASN A 123 -4.01 -19.59 -20.22
C ASN A 123 -4.47 -18.19 -20.65
N ASN A 124 -3.55 -17.23 -20.84
CA ASN A 124 -3.94 -15.90 -21.31
C ASN A 124 -4.51 -16.02 -22.70
N THR A 125 -5.67 -15.39 -22.96
CA THR A 125 -6.36 -15.42 -24.25
C THR A 125 -6.39 -14.04 -24.89
N SER A 126 -6.69 -13.00 -24.13
CA SER A 126 -6.78 -11.61 -24.64
C SER A 126 -6.16 -10.56 -23.72
N GLY A 127 -5.59 -10.95 -22.58
CA GLY A 127 -4.94 -10.03 -21.66
C GLY A 127 -3.73 -9.32 -22.29
N ILE A 128 -3.54 -8.06 -21.92
CA ILE A 128 -2.57 -7.13 -22.51
C ILE A 128 -1.66 -6.61 -21.40
N GLY A 129 -0.36 -6.45 -21.70
CA GLY A 129 0.56 -5.77 -20.79
C GLY A 129 0.97 -6.59 -19.56
N ASN A 130 0.82 -7.92 -19.59
CA ASN A 130 1.12 -8.76 -18.45
C ASN A 130 2.60 -9.17 -18.41
N THR A 131 3.18 -9.26 -17.22
CA THR A 131 4.55 -9.76 -17.00
C THR A 131 4.52 -10.97 -16.08
N ALA A 132 4.82 -12.15 -16.61
CA ALA A 132 4.97 -13.41 -15.88
C ALA A 132 6.45 -13.86 -15.92
N LEU A 133 7.12 -13.83 -14.78
CA LEU A 133 8.50 -14.31 -14.65
C LEU A 133 8.55 -15.40 -13.57
N GLY A 134 8.70 -16.65 -14.00
CA GLY A 134 8.70 -17.84 -13.15
C GLY A 134 7.87 -18.97 -13.76
N SER A 135 8.25 -20.21 -13.47
CA SER A 135 7.45 -21.37 -13.89
C SER A 135 6.06 -21.31 -13.25
N GLY A 136 5.02 -21.47 -14.07
CA GLY A 136 3.62 -21.38 -13.64
C GLY A 136 3.18 -20.00 -13.14
N ALA A 137 3.93 -18.93 -13.44
CA ALA A 137 3.51 -17.56 -13.12
C ALA A 137 2.33 -17.12 -14.00
N LEU A 138 1.33 -16.48 -13.39
CA LEU A 138 0.10 -15.99 -14.02
C LEU A 138 -0.69 -17.02 -14.85
N THR A 139 -0.62 -18.31 -14.50
CA THR A 139 -1.44 -19.36 -15.13
C THR A 139 -2.93 -19.14 -14.96
N ASN A 140 -3.35 -18.40 -13.93
CA ASN A 140 -4.77 -18.09 -13.68
C ASN A 140 -5.26 -16.85 -14.44
N ASN A 141 -4.40 -16.14 -15.17
CA ASN A 141 -4.77 -14.93 -15.91
C ASN A 141 -5.25 -15.28 -17.32
N PHE A 142 -6.54 -15.04 -17.63
CA PHE A 142 -7.11 -15.36 -18.94
C PHE A 142 -7.33 -14.09 -19.78
N THR A 143 -7.89 -13.05 -19.18
CA THR A 143 -8.25 -11.79 -19.86
C THR A 143 -7.74 -10.56 -19.12
N GLY A 144 -7.21 -10.72 -17.90
CA GLY A 144 -6.68 -9.64 -17.09
C GLY A 144 -5.52 -8.90 -17.75
N THR A 145 -5.39 -7.61 -17.41
CA THR A 145 -4.47 -6.67 -18.08
C THR A 145 -3.54 -6.01 -17.07
N ASN A 146 -2.31 -5.71 -17.50
CA ASN A 146 -1.30 -5.05 -16.67
C ASN A 146 -1.00 -5.80 -15.36
N ASN A 147 -1.12 -7.12 -15.35
CA ASN A 147 -0.80 -7.93 -14.18
C ASN A 147 0.66 -8.34 -14.17
N MET A 148 1.25 -8.42 -12.98
CA MET A 148 2.61 -8.88 -12.76
C MET A 148 2.61 -10.12 -11.86
N GLY A 149 3.24 -11.20 -12.31
CA GLY A 149 3.55 -12.37 -11.50
C GLY A 149 5.05 -12.62 -11.53
N LEU A 150 5.71 -12.40 -10.40
CA LEU A 150 7.16 -12.58 -10.26
C LEU A 150 7.44 -13.67 -9.23
N GLY A 151 7.80 -14.86 -9.68
CA GLY A 151 8.10 -16.03 -8.84
C GLY A 151 7.44 -17.31 -9.33
N TYR A 152 7.92 -18.46 -8.83
CA TYR A 152 7.30 -19.75 -9.08
C TYR A 152 5.84 -19.77 -8.60
N HIS A 153 4.89 -20.02 -9.50
CA HIS A 153 3.46 -19.94 -9.22
C HIS A 153 2.96 -18.61 -8.62
N ALA A 154 3.59 -17.48 -8.92
CA ALA A 154 3.05 -16.15 -8.61
C ALA A 154 1.82 -15.86 -9.49
N ASN A 155 0.64 -15.68 -8.89
CA ASN A 155 -0.65 -15.74 -9.60
C ASN A 155 -1.65 -14.66 -9.18
N VAL A 156 -2.69 -14.52 -10.01
CA VAL A 156 -3.94 -13.81 -9.69
C VAL A 156 -4.99 -14.82 -9.20
N ASN A 157 -5.92 -14.41 -8.35
CA ASN A 157 -7.03 -15.28 -7.88
C ASN A 157 -8.28 -15.23 -8.78
N SER A 158 -8.32 -14.33 -9.76
CA SER A 158 -9.39 -14.18 -10.74
C SER A 158 -8.79 -14.08 -12.13
N THR A 159 -9.59 -14.40 -13.14
CA THR A 159 -9.17 -14.49 -14.55
C THR A 159 -8.98 -13.14 -15.24
N ASP A 160 -9.50 -12.07 -14.65
CA ASP A 160 -9.75 -10.77 -15.26
C ASP A 160 -9.24 -9.56 -14.45
N LEU A 161 -8.42 -9.79 -13.41
CA LEU A 161 -7.86 -8.69 -12.61
C LEU A 161 -7.07 -7.70 -13.46
N THR A 162 -6.97 -6.47 -12.99
CA THR A 162 -6.23 -5.40 -13.66
C THR A 162 -5.26 -4.71 -12.72
N ALA A 163 -4.06 -4.40 -13.20
CA ALA A 163 -3.01 -3.75 -12.41
C ALA A 163 -2.73 -4.50 -11.08
N ALA A 164 -2.76 -5.83 -11.10
CA ALA A 164 -2.53 -6.68 -9.93
C ALA A 164 -1.12 -7.26 -9.96
N SER A 165 -0.38 -7.14 -8.85
CA SER A 165 1.00 -7.60 -8.75
C SER A 165 1.17 -8.66 -7.66
N ALA A 166 1.62 -9.85 -8.03
CA ALA A 166 2.01 -10.93 -7.13
C ALA A 166 3.53 -11.13 -7.22
N ILE A 167 4.24 -10.86 -6.11
CA ILE A 167 5.70 -10.95 -6.05
C ILE A 167 6.11 -11.95 -4.97
N GLY A 168 6.85 -12.98 -5.35
CA GLY A 168 7.30 -14.08 -4.49
C GLY A 168 6.76 -15.43 -4.97
N ALA A 169 7.47 -16.51 -4.64
CA ALA A 169 7.01 -17.86 -4.92
C ALA A 169 5.66 -18.12 -4.21
N TYR A 170 4.69 -18.67 -4.95
CA TYR A 170 3.33 -18.94 -4.48
C TYR A 170 2.59 -17.71 -3.92
N SER A 171 2.97 -16.51 -4.38
CA SER A 171 2.21 -15.30 -4.11
C SER A 171 0.92 -15.30 -4.93
N VAL A 172 -0.20 -14.90 -4.32
CA VAL A 172 -1.49 -14.75 -4.99
C VAL A 172 -2.08 -13.39 -4.66
N VAL A 173 -2.34 -12.59 -5.69
CA VAL A 173 -3.02 -11.28 -5.57
C VAL A 173 -4.51 -11.42 -5.84
N GLY A 174 -5.31 -10.79 -4.97
CA GLY A 174 -6.74 -11.06 -4.87
C GLY A 174 -7.68 -9.99 -5.43
N CYS A 175 -7.14 -8.85 -5.87
CA CYS A 175 -7.90 -7.69 -6.29
C CYS A 175 -7.13 -6.87 -7.34
N SER A 176 -7.86 -6.09 -8.13
CA SER A 176 -7.27 -5.10 -9.04
C SER A 176 -6.65 -3.95 -8.26
N ASN A 177 -5.61 -3.32 -8.81
CA ASN A 177 -4.84 -2.24 -8.16
C ASN A 177 -4.22 -2.65 -6.81
N CYS A 178 -3.90 -3.94 -6.67
CA CYS A 178 -3.34 -4.50 -5.44
C CYS A 178 -1.94 -5.08 -5.69
N ILE A 179 -1.10 -5.03 -4.66
CA ILE A 179 0.18 -5.72 -4.63
C ILE A 179 0.21 -6.71 -3.45
N THR A 180 0.58 -7.95 -3.75
CA THR A 180 0.86 -8.99 -2.77
C THR A 180 2.36 -9.25 -2.78
N LEU A 181 3.00 -9.05 -1.62
CA LEU A 181 4.40 -9.37 -1.40
C LEU A 181 4.53 -10.64 -0.55
N GLY A 182 5.13 -11.66 -1.14
CA GLY A 182 5.35 -12.95 -0.51
C GLY A 182 4.30 -14.01 -0.80
N GLN A 183 4.63 -15.23 -0.41
CA GLN A 183 3.73 -16.38 -0.45
C GLN A 183 2.42 -16.10 0.29
N THR A 184 1.27 -16.40 -0.34
CA THR A 184 -0.04 -16.30 0.30
C THR A 184 -0.75 -17.64 0.45
N GLN A 185 -0.40 -18.66 -0.33
CA GLN A 185 -1.04 -19.98 -0.26
C GLN A 185 -0.06 -21.11 -0.63
N ILE A 186 0.23 -22.00 0.34
CA ILE A 186 0.49 -23.42 0.07
C ILE A 186 -0.47 -24.19 0.97
N SER A 187 -1.12 -25.22 0.43
CA SER A 187 -1.91 -26.18 1.21
C SER A 187 -1.06 -26.73 2.36
N GLY A 188 -1.40 -26.37 3.60
CA GLY A 188 -0.78 -26.91 4.81
C GLY A 188 0.31 -26.06 5.49
N ASN A 189 0.65 -24.85 5.01
CA ASN A 189 1.56 -23.97 5.74
C ASN A 189 1.09 -22.49 5.69
N PRO A 190 0.88 -21.82 6.84
CA PRO A 190 0.47 -20.42 6.85
C PRO A 190 1.50 -19.51 6.15
N ALA A 191 1.00 -18.58 5.34
CA ALA A 191 1.78 -17.51 4.73
C ALA A 191 2.60 -16.75 5.79
N SER A 192 3.91 -17.00 5.82
CA SER A 192 4.85 -16.47 6.83
C SER A 192 5.82 -15.43 6.27
N THR A 193 5.62 -14.99 5.02
CA THR A 193 6.56 -14.07 4.38
C THR A 193 6.71 -12.79 5.17
N LYS A 194 7.97 -12.37 5.34
CA LYS A 194 8.36 -11.13 5.99
C LYS A 194 9.01 -10.22 4.95
N VAL A 195 8.56 -8.97 4.88
CA VAL A 195 9.10 -7.93 4.01
C VAL A 195 10.03 -7.05 4.84
N GLY A 196 11.32 -7.06 4.52
CA GLY A 196 12.33 -6.21 5.14
C GLY A 196 12.70 -5.04 4.25
N LEU A 197 12.75 -3.83 4.81
CA LEU A 197 13.31 -2.63 4.17
C LEU A 197 14.58 -2.23 4.92
N GLY A 198 15.71 -2.16 4.21
CA GLY A 198 17.02 -1.83 4.82
C GLY A 198 17.68 -2.98 5.61
N MET A 199 17.22 -4.23 5.45
CA MET A 199 17.76 -5.38 6.20
C MET A 199 17.53 -6.73 5.51
N ILE A 200 18.37 -7.72 5.84
CA ILE A 200 18.31 -9.07 5.25
C ILE A 200 17.51 -10.09 6.10
N ASN A 201 17.32 -9.84 7.39
CA ASN A 201 16.65 -10.76 8.33
C ASN A 201 15.48 -10.05 9.03
N PRO A 202 14.33 -9.86 8.36
CA PRO A 202 13.17 -9.24 8.98
C PRO A 202 12.61 -10.10 10.13
N LEU A 203 12.21 -9.46 11.23
CA LEU A 203 11.69 -10.13 12.42
C LEU A 203 10.16 -10.04 12.51
N ALA A 204 9.55 -9.04 11.87
CA ALA A 204 8.11 -8.86 11.73
C ALA A 204 7.65 -9.05 10.27
N LYS A 205 6.33 -9.13 10.04
CA LYS A 205 5.74 -9.23 8.67
C LYS A 205 6.15 -8.08 7.77
N LEU A 206 6.21 -6.87 8.32
CA LEU A 206 6.85 -5.71 7.72
C LEU A 206 7.89 -5.21 8.73
N HIS A 207 9.17 -5.16 8.34
CA HIS A 207 10.26 -4.68 9.18
C HIS A 207 10.99 -3.57 8.44
N ILE A 208 10.92 -2.35 8.96
CA ILE A 208 11.61 -1.18 8.42
C ILE A 208 12.82 -0.91 9.32
N LYS A 209 14.03 -1.06 8.80
CA LYS A 209 15.24 -0.59 9.46
C LYS A 209 15.58 0.80 8.93
N GLN A 210 15.51 1.80 9.80
CA GLN A 210 15.80 3.19 9.46
C GLN A 210 17.32 3.39 9.32
N SER A 211 17.75 4.16 8.31
CA SER A 211 19.13 4.64 8.18
C SER A 211 19.28 6.00 8.85
N PHE A 212 20.45 6.24 9.46
CA PHE A 212 20.74 7.37 10.37
C PHE A 212 21.05 8.68 9.63
N ASP A 213 20.25 9.07 8.63
CA ASP A 213 20.67 10.08 7.65
C ASP A 213 20.13 11.50 7.92
N GLY A 214 19.49 11.79 9.06
CA GLY A 214 19.13 13.17 9.41
C GLY A 214 18.23 13.36 10.64
N TYR A 215 18.59 14.32 11.50
CA TYR A 215 17.73 14.85 12.56
C TYR A 215 16.97 16.08 12.05
N PRO A 216 15.68 16.30 12.38
CA PRO A 216 14.71 15.33 12.89
C PRO A 216 13.84 14.82 11.72
N VAL A 217 13.89 13.51 11.49
CA VAL A 217 12.98 12.70 10.64
C VAL A 217 12.82 13.00 9.14
N ASP A 218 13.58 13.91 8.53
CA ASP A 218 13.52 14.10 7.07
C ASP A 218 13.97 12.82 6.34
N GLY A 219 13.01 12.10 5.77
CA GLY A 219 13.24 10.89 4.99
C GLY A 219 13.48 9.59 5.78
N ALA A 220 13.32 9.58 7.11
CA ALA A 220 13.53 8.37 7.92
C ALA A 220 12.20 7.71 8.35
N GLY A 221 12.11 6.38 8.19
CA GLY A 221 10.98 5.59 8.71
C GLY A 221 9.78 5.45 7.79
N LEU A 222 8.58 5.68 8.34
CA LEU A 222 7.32 5.62 7.60
C LEU A 222 6.86 7.04 7.29
N ARG A 223 6.84 7.37 5.99
CA ARG A 223 6.29 8.62 5.48
C ARG A 223 4.89 8.41 4.91
N ILE A 224 3.96 9.30 5.28
CA ILE A 224 2.57 9.29 4.80
C ILE A 224 2.24 10.68 4.27
N GLU A 225 1.99 10.79 2.97
CA GLU A 225 1.72 12.06 2.31
C GLU A 225 0.50 12.01 1.40
N ARG A 226 -0.09 13.18 1.14
CA ARG A 226 -1.26 13.31 0.27
C ARG A 226 -0.99 14.07 -1.03
N ASN A 227 -0.14 15.11 -0.99
CA ASN A 227 0.00 16.06 -2.10
C ASN A 227 1.46 16.52 -2.28
N GLY A 228 2.19 15.88 -3.22
CA GLY A 228 3.43 16.40 -3.80
C GLY A 228 4.47 16.90 -2.79
N ASN A 229 4.80 16.08 -1.79
CA ASN A 229 5.74 16.37 -0.70
C ASN A 229 5.40 17.52 0.27
N ALA A 230 4.37 18.35 0.03
CA ALA A 230 4.12 19.56 0.82
C ALA A 230 3.43 19.33 2.19
N ASN A 231 2.66 18.25 2.31
CA ASN A 231 1.94 17.89 3.54
C ASN A 231 2.13 16.40 3.82
N HIS A 232 2.99 16.10 4.78
CA HIS A 232 3.38 14.74 5.11
C HIS A 232 3.53 14.54 6.61
N TRP A 233 3.22 13.33 7.04
CA TRP A 233 3.59 12.81 8.34
C TRP A 233 4.80 11.90 8.19
N GLU A 234 5.71 12.00 9.15
CA GLU A 234 6.84 11.11 9.31
C GLU A 234 6.77 10.48 10.69
N LEU A 235 6.93 9.15 10.71
CA LEU A 235 6.89 8.33 11.90
C LEU A 235 8.15 7.48 11.95
N GLY A 236 8.91 7.58 13.05
CA GLY A 236 10.13 6.81 13.19
C GLY A 236 10.77 6.88 14.56
N THR A 237 11.95 6.28 14.69
CA THR A 237 12.72 6.26 15.95
C THR A 237 13.83 7.30 15.89
N ASP A 238 14.03 8.06 16.97
CA ASP A 238 15.07 9.08 17.05
C ASP A 238 16.39 8.55 17.69
N PHE A 239 17.34 9.43 18.03
CA PHE A 239 18.61 9.04 18.67
C PHE A 239 18.48 8.57 20.12
N ALA A 240 17.36 8.89 20.77
CA ALA A 240 17.01 8.42 22.10
C ALA A 240 16.13 7.15 22.04
N ASP A 241 15.94 6.58 20.84
CA ASP A 241 15.03 5.47 20.57
C ASP A 241 13.54 5.82 20.79
N ASP A 242 13.20 7.10 20.93
CA ASP A 242 11.82 7.58 21.06
C ASP A 242 11.08 7.43 19.73
N PHE A 243 9.79 7.08 19.79
CA PHE A 243 8.96 6.96 18.59
C PHE A 243 8.27 8.30 18.26
N ASP A 244 8.83 9.02 17.29
CA ASP A 244 8.45 10.36 16.89
C ASP A 244 7.24 10.41 15.94
N PHE A 245 6.44 11.46 16.11
CA PHE A 245 5.40 11.89 15.18
C PHE A 245 5.69 13.31 14.71
N ALA A 246 6.15 13.47 13.47
CA ALA A 246 6.40 14.77 12.88
C ALA A 246 5.45 15.08 11.73
N PHE A 247 5.13 16.37 11.59
CA PHE A 247 4.40 16.89 10.44
C PHE A 247 5.25 17.95 9.75
N ASN A 248 5.55 17.74 8.47
CA ASN A 248 6.43 18.59 7.67
C ASN A 248 7.80 18.84 8.35
N GLY A 249 8.47 17.78 8.81
CA GLY A 249 9.75 17.86 9.53
C GLY A 249 9.68 18.48 10.93
N VAL A 250 8.49 18.84 11.44
CA VAL A 250 8.31 19.40 12.79
C VAL A 250 7.68 18.36 13.71
N ILE A 251 8.45 17.90 14.71
CA ILE A 251 7.97 16.99 15.75
C ILE A 251 6.78 17.62 16.50
N LYS A 252 5.68 16.88 16.61
CA LYS A 252 4.46 17.29 17.33
C LYS A 252 4.32 16.56 18.66
N ALA A 253 4.69 15.29 18.67
CA ALA A 253 4.65 14.42 19.83
C ALA A 253 5.61 13.24 19.60
N PHE A 254 5.89 12.50 20.66
CA PHE A 254 6.66 11.26 20.62
C PHE A 254 6.19 10.32 21.73
N ILE A 255 6.45 9.02 21.57
CA ILE A 255 6.30 8.02 22.62
C ILE A 255 7.70 7.71 23.14
N ARG A 256 7.90 7.91 24.44
CA ARG A 256 9.20 7.70 25.05
C ARG A 256 9.56 6.22 25.12
N ASP A 257 10.79 5.88 24.77
CA ASP A 257 11.30 4.49 24.78
C ASP A 257 11.23 3.86 26.19
N THR A 258 11.57 4.63 27.21
CA THR A 258 11.80 4.17 28.60
C THR A 258 10.53 3.75 29.35
N ASP A 259 9.40 4.40 29.09
CA ASP A 259 8.15 4.18 29.84
C ASP A 259 6.89 4.15 28.97
N GLY A 260 7.02 4.33 27.66
CA GLY A 260 5.90 4.34 26.72
C GLY A 260 4.96 5.54 26.88
N GLN A 261 5.37 6.61 27.58
CA GLN A 261 4.54 7.80 27.74
C GLN A 261 4.40 8.55 26.41
N TYR A 262 3.16 8.91 26.08
CA TYR A 262 2.87 9.86 25.01
C TYR A 262 3.15 11.29 25.48
N VAL A 263 4.12 11.94 24.84
CA VAL A 263 4.60 13.28 25.20
C VAL A 263 4.31 14.25 24.05
N VAL A 264 3.72 15.40 24.37
CA VAL A 264 3.43 16.47 23.39
C VAL A 264 4.49 17.56 23.50
N VAL A 265 5.01 18.02 22.35
CA VAL A 265 5.98 19.12 22.32
C VAL A 265 5.33 20.41 22.81
N SER A 266 5.93 21.03 23.85
CA SER A 266 5.34 22.17 24.57
C SER A 266 6.36 23.28 24.86
N ASP A 267 7.50 23.30 24.15
CA ASP A 267 8.57 24.28 24.30
C ASP A 267 8.06 25.71 24.02
N ARG A 268 8.57 26.72 24.75
CA ARG A 268 8.19 28.12 24.52
C ARG A 268 8.51 28.56 23.09
N ARG A 269 9.59 28.05 22.50
CA ARG A 269 10.04 28.36 21.12
C ARG A 269 9.07 27.85 20.06
N SER A 270 8.27 26.83 20.37
CA SER A 270 7.26 26.30 19.45
C SER A 270 5.90 26.97 19.60
N LYS A 271 5.81 28.08 20.34
CA LYS A 271 4.57 28.77 20.68
C LYS A 271 4.67 30.27 20.39
N ARG A 272 3.52 30.88 20.10
CA ARG A 272 3.32 32.32 19.95
C ARG A 272 1.99 32.71 20.60
N ASP A 273 1.74 34.00 20.78
CA ASP A 273 0.45 34.53 21.26
C ASP A 273 0.02 33.93 22.61
N ILE A 274 0.96 33.81 23.56
CA ILE A 274 0.74 33.16 24.86
C ILE A 274 -0.01 34.13 25.80
N THR A 275 -1.23 33.77 26.20
CA THR A 275 -2.07 34.51 27.15
C THR A 275 -2.55 33.60 28.29
N ASP A 276 -2.97 34.20 29.40
CA ASP A 276 -3.57 33.46 30.52
C ASP A 276 -4.92 32.84 30.15
N VAL A 277 -5.23 31.70 30.76
CA VAL A 277 -6.52 31.01 30.61
C VAL A 277 -7.59 31.74 31.44
N PRO A 278 -8.78 32.05 30.88
CA PRO A 278 -9.88 32.69 31.59
C PRO A 278 -10.46 31.79 32.70
N SER A 279 -11.51 32.25 33.41
CA SER A 279 -12.16 31.40 34.43
C SER A 279 -12.81 30.18 33.80
N VAL A 280 -12.53 29.00 34.35
CA VAL A 280 -13.05 27.72 33.84
C VAL A 280 -13.85 26.93 34.86
N LEU A 281 -13.75 27.25 36.15
CA LEU A 281 -14.44 26.48 37.20
C LEU A 281 -15.97 26.42 36.99
N PRO A 282 -16.68 27.52 36.65
CA PRO A 282 -18.13 27.46 36.40
C PRO A 282 -18.50 26.57 35.21
N LEU A 283 -17.65 26.51 34.19
CA LEU A 283 -17.86 25.68 33.01
C LEU A 283 -17.66 24.20 33.34
N LEU A 284 -16.58 23.86 34.04
CA LEU A 284 -16.29 22.48 34.44
C LEU A 284 -17.36 21.90 35.37
N LEU A 285 -17.92 22.69 36.28
CA LEU A 285 -19.01 22.24 37.17
C LEU A 285 -20.28 21.88 36.40
N ASN A 286 -20.47 22.40 35.19
CA ASN A 286 -21.60 22.06 34.32
C ASN A 286 -21.32 20.88 33.38
N LEU A 287 -20.07 20.41 33.29
CA LEU A 287 -19.69 19.31 32.41
C LEU A 287 -20.04 17.95 33.02
N LYS A 288 -20.76 17.10 32.29
CA LYS A 288 -21.27 15.81 32.79
C LYS A 288 -20.52 14.64 32.19
N ALA A 289 -19.83 13.88 33.04
CA ALA A 289 -19.27 12.57 32.66
C ALA A 289 -20.39 11.57 32.33
N LYS A 290 -20.14 10.71 31.35
CA LYS A 290 -21.06 9.67 30.85
C LYS A 290 -20.36 8.32 30.82
N LYS A 291 -21.18 7.27 30.84
CA LYS A 291 -20.79 5.91 30.48
C LYS A 291 -21.55 5.51 29.23
N TYR A 292 -20.87 4.89 28.27
CA TYR A 292 -21.46 4.52 26.99
C TYR A 292 -20.76 3.33 26.36
N HIS A 293 -21.44 2.69 25.42
CA HIS A 293 -20.83 1.81 24.42
C HIS A 293 -20.74 2.56 23.11
N TYR A 294 -19.70 2.29 22.33
CA TYR A 294 -19.68 2.59 20.91
C TYR A 294 -20.63 1.65 20.18
N ASN A 295 -21.17 2.09 19.04
CA ASN A 295 -22.16 1.32 18.28
C ASN A 295 -21.61 0.00 17.72
N ASP A 296 -20.30 -0.11 17.57
CA ASP A 296 -19.58 -1.30 17.10
C ASP A 296 -19.09 -2.20 18.25
N ASN A 297 -19.36 -1.83 19.51
CA ASN A 297 -19.10 -2.72 20.64
C ASN A 297 -19.99 -3.97 20.58
N LYS A 298 -19.39 -5.10 20.96
CA LYS A 298 -20.07 -6.39 21.04
C LYS A 298 -20.75 -6.57 22.38
N SER A 299 -21.68 -7.53 22.44
CA SER A 299 -22.29 -7.94 23.71
C SER A 299 -21.20 -8.45 24.67
N GLY A 300 -21.16 -7.87 25.87
CA GLY A 300 -20.17 -8.19 26.90
C GLY A 300 -18.97 -7.25 26.96
N ASP A 301 -18.81 -6.31 26.01
CA ASP A 301 -17.77 -5.29 26.08
C ASP A 301 -18.00 -4.37 27.29
N PRO A 302 -16.93 -3.88 27.96
CA PRO A 302 -17.07 -2.95 29.07
C PRO A 302 -17.58 -1.57 28.61
N LEU A 303 -18.26 -0.86 29.51
CA LEU A 303 -18.63 0.54 29.28
C LEU A 303 -17.39 1.43 29.23
N SER A 304 -17.32 2.28 28.21
CA SER A 304 -16.36 3.38 28.15
C SER A 304 -16.85 4.55 29.02
N TRP A 305 -15.90 5.27 29.62
CA TRP A 305 -16.17 6.46 30.42
C TRP A 305 -15.61 7.67 29.70
N GLY A 306 -16.36 8.76 29.64
CA GLY A 306 -15.93 9.97 28.96
C GLY A 306 -16.99 11.06 28.91
N PHE A 307 -16.85 11.96 27.96
CA PHE A 307 -17.77 13.04 27.66
C PHE A 307 -18.35 12.89 26.25
N ILE A 308 -19.55 13.44 26.05
CA ILE A 308 -20.14 13.56 24.72
C ILE A 308 -19.58 14.82 24.07
N ALA A 309 -19.05 14.70 22.85
CA ALA A 309 -18.35 15.80 22.18
C ALA A 309 -19.24 17.04 22.00
N GLN A 310 -20.54 16.84 21.75
CA GLN A 310 -21.54 17.90 21.63
C GLN A 310 -21.76 18.65 22.95
N ASP A 311 -21.74 17.94 24.09
CA ASP A 311 -21.85 18.55 25.42
C ASP A 311 -20.58 19.34 25.76
N VAL A 312 -19.40 18.81 25.38
CA VAL A 312 -18.12 19.51 25.55
C VAL A 312 -18.08 20.77 24.70
N GLU A 313 -18.51 20.72 23.44
CA GLU A 313 -18.43 21.85 22.51
C GLU A 313 -19.21 23.08 22.99
N GLN A 314 -20.32 22.89 23.72
CA GLN A 314 -21.09 23.98 24.29
C GLN A 314 -20.34 24.75 25.39
N LEU A 315 -19.37 24.12 26.05
CA LEU A 315 -18.63 24.67 27.19
C LEU A 315 -17.18 25.00 26.85
N PHE A 316 -16.53 24.15 26.05
CA PHE A 316 -15.13 24.20 25.62
C PHE A 316 -15.06 23.90 24.11
N PRO A 317 -15.52 24.82 23.25
CA PRO A 317 -15.53 24.60 21.80
C PRO A 317 -14.14 24.30 21.25
N GLU A 318 -13.09 24.91 21.81
CA GLU A 318 -11.69 24.68 21.41
C GLU A 318 -11.16 23.28 21.75
N PHE A 319 -11.86 22.50 22.57
CA PHE A 319 -11.49 21.11 22.86
C PHE A 319 -12.13 20.12 21.88
N VAL A 320 -12.99 20.59 20.99
CA VAL A 320 -13.72 19.75 20.06
C VAL A 320 -13.26 20.01 18.63
N THR A 321 -12.82 18.95 17.97
CA THR A 321 -12.51 18.99 16.53
C THR A 321 -13.62 18.31 15.77
N THR A 322 -14.12 18.96 14.71
CA THR A 322 -15.08 18.37 13.77
C THR A 322 -14.34 17.88 12.52
N LYS A 323 -14.55 16.62 12.11
CA LYS A 323 -13.82 15.97 11.02
C LYS A 323 -14.76 15.32 10.00
N GLY A 324 -14.39 15.43 8.73
CA GLY A 324 -15.02 14.71 7.63
C GLY A 324 -16.38 15.29 7.19
N PRO A 325 -16.94 14.76 6.09
CA PRO A 325 -18.21 15.25 5.53
C PRO A 325 -19.40 15.05 6.48
N ASP A 326 -19.33 14.05 7.36
CA ASP A 326 -20.39 13.71 8.32
C ASP A 326 -20.33 14.55 9.61
N ASN A 327 -19.44 15.54 9.69
CA ASN A 327 -19.23 16.38 10.87
C ASN A 327 -18.98 15.58 12.16
N LEU A 328 -18.14 14.53 12.08
CA LEU A 328 -17.78 13.71 13.24
C LEU A 328 -17.00 14.55 14.26
N LYS A 329 -17.51 14.66 15.49
CA LYS A 329 -16.88 15.44 16.56
C LYS A 329 -16.00 14.56 17.45
N ALA A 330 -14.80 15.05 17.76
CA ALA A 330 -13.82 14.39 18.62
C ALA A 330 -13.32 15.34 19.72
N VAL A 331 -13.08 14.81 20.92
CA VAL A 331 -12.67 15.58 22.10
C VAL A 331 -11.16 15.44 22.37
N ALA A 332 -10.47 16.55 22.55
CA ALA A 332 -9.07 16.61 22.96
C ALA A 332 -8.92 16.43 24.47
N TYR A 333 -9.04 15.19 24.95
CA TYR A 333 -9.05 14.89 26.39
C TYR A 333 -7.83 15.40 27.16
N GLN A 334 -6.65 15.45 26.55
CA GLN A 334 -5.44 15.97 27.20
C GLN A 334 -5.60 17.41 27.73
N ASN A 335 -6.44 18.23 27.12
CA ASN A 335 -6.61 19.63 27.53
C ASN A 335 -7.31 19.76 28.88
N PHE A 336 -8.11 18.77 29.28
CA PHE A 336 -8.81 18.78 30.58
C PHE A 336 -7.86 18.77 31.77
N SER A 337 -6.65 18.19 31.61
CA SER A 337 -5.63 18.23 32.67
C SER A 337 -5.21 19.67 33.00
N VAL A 338 -5.05 20.52 31.98
CA VAL A 338 -4.63 21.92 32.13
C VAL A 338 -5.75 22.76 32.76
N VAL A 339 -7.00 22.60 32.30
CA VAL A 339 -8.13 23.34 32.89
C VAL A 339 -8.50 22.84 34.28
N ALA A 340 -8.26 21.56 34.60
CA ALA A 340 -8.41 21.07 35.98
C ALA A 340 -7.44 21.79 36.92
N VAL A 341 -6.19 21.99 36.53
CA VAL A 341 -5.22 22.79 37.31
C VAL A 341 -5.73 24.21 37.53
N LYS A 342 -6.22 24.87 36.46
CA LYS A 342 -6.78 26.22 36.56
C LYS A 342 -8.01 26.28 37.48
N ALA A 343 -8.90 25.29 37.39
CA ALA A 343 -10.09 25.20 38.25
C ALA A 343 -9.73 25.01 39.72
N ILE A 344 -8.69 24.22 40.02
CA ILE A 344 -8.17 24.05 41.38
C ILE A 344 -7.60 25.37 41.90
N GLN A 345 -6.90 26.14 41.06
CA GLN A 345 -6.41 27.47 41.44
C GLN A 345 -7.56 28.45 41.75
N GLU A 346 -8.60 28.46 40.92
CA GLU A 346 -9.81 29.26 41.16
C GLU A 346 -10.53 28.83 42.45
N GLN A 347 -10.69 27.53 42.66
CA GLN A 347 -11.30 26.98 43.87
C GLN A 347 -10.48 27.35 45.11
N GLN A 348 -9.15 27.33 45.03
CA GLN A 348 -8.28 27.73 46.13
C GLN A 348 -8.45 29.22 46.46
N ALA A 349 -8.63 30.09 45.46
CA ALA A 349 -8.89 31.51 45.69
C ALA A 349 -10.22 31.73 46.44
N VAL A 350 -11.29 31.02 46.05
CA VAL A 350 -12.58 31.05 46.76
C VAL A 350 -12.44 30.56 48.20
N ILE A 351 -11.64 29.51 48.44
CA ILE A 351 -11.39 29.00 49.80
C ILE A 351 -10.68 30.05 50.67
N GLU A 352 -9.70 30.78 50.14
CA GLU A 352 -9.01 31.83 50.89
C GLU A 352 -9.92 33.03 51.18
N GLU A 353 -10.78 33.41 50.24
CA GLU A 353 -11.81 34.44 50.45
C GLU A 353 -12.78 34.03 51.57
N LEU A 354 -13.33 32.81 51.50
CA LEU A 354 -14.21 32.28 52.54
C LEU A 354 -13.54 32.20 53.92
N LYS A 355 -12.24 31.87 53.99
CA LYS A 355 -11.49 31.89 55.26
C LYS A 355 -11.40 33.31 55.83
N ASN A 356 -11.17 34.30 54.99
CA ASN A 356 -11.13 35.70 55.41
C ASN A 356 -12.49 36.16 55.94
N ASP A 357 -13.57 35.84 55.23
CA ASP A 357 -14.94 36.15 55.68
C ASP A 357 -15.26 35.48 57.02
N VAL A 358 -14.91 34.20 57.18
CA VAL A 358 -15.09 33.49 58.44
C VAL A 358 -14.30 34.14 59.58
N ASN A 359 -13.08 34.63 59.32
CA ASN A 359 -12.28 35.33 60.33
C ASN A 359 -12.89 36.69 60.69
N THR A 360 -13.38 37.44 59.71
CA THR A 360 -14.10 38.70 59.92
C THR A 360 -15.36 38.48 60.76
N LEU A 361 -16.20 37.53 60.38
CA LEU A 361 -17.42 37.18 61.12
C LEU A 361 -17.13 36.72 62.56
N LYS A 362 -16.05 35.97 62.78
CA LYS A 362 -15.61 35.59 64.13
C LYS A 362 -15.23 36.81 64.97
N ASN A 363 -14.52 37.78 64.38
CA ASN A 363 -14.13 39.01 65.07
C ASN A 363 -15.36 39.85 65.43
N GLU A 364 -16.30 40.04 64.49
CA GLU A 364 -17.56 40.74 64.72
C GLU A 364 -18.40 40.06 65.81
N LEU A 365 -18.51 38.73 65.77
CA LEU A 365 -19.23 37.97 66.80
C LEU A 365 -18.61 38.15 68.19
N ASN A 366 -17.28 38.17 68.28
CA ASN A 366 -16.59 38.40 69.54
C ASN A 366 -16.83 39.82 70.07
N GLN A 367 -16.83 40.83 69.20
CA GLN A 367 -17.17 42.21 69.57
C GLN A 367 -18.61 42.32 70.07
N LEU A 368 -19.57 41.69 69.39
CA LEU A 368 -20.98 41.71 69.80
C LEU A 368 -21.20 41.00 71.15
N LYS A 369 -20.52 39.87 71.38
CA LYS A 369 -20.57 39.18 72.68
C LYS A 369 -20.04 40.06 73.80
N GLU A 370 -18.99 40.82 73.55
CA GLU A 370 -18.43 41.74 74.54
C GLU A 370 -19.37 42.92 74.81
N GLN A 371 -19.97 43.52 73.77
CA GLN A 371 -21.01 44.53 73.92
C GLN A 371 -22.19 44.01 74.75
N PHE A 372 -22.68 42.79 74.47
CA PHE A 372 -23.75 42.17 75.23
C PHE A 372 -23.39 42.00 76.71
N ARG A 373 -22.17 41.51 77.01
CA ARG A 373 -21.67 41.41 78.39
C ARG A 373 -21.71 42.76 79.11
N THR A 374 -21.20 43.81 78.47
CA THR A 374 -21.20 45.16 79.06
C THR A 374 -22.62 45.70 79.31
N LEU A 375 -23.57 45.41 78.43
CA LEU A 375 -24.98 45.78 78.59
C LEU A 375 -25.68 45.01 79.72
N THR A 376 -25.39 43.72 79.86
CA THR A 376 -25.93 42.90 80.96
C THR A 376 -25.30 43.18 82.31
N ALA A 377 -24.06 43.68 82.35
CA ALA A 377 -23.38 44.07 83.60
C ALA A 377 -23.85 45.42 84.16
N ASN A 378 -24.54 46.24 83.35
CA ASN A 378 -25.06 47.56 83.72
C ASN A 378 -26.57 47.57 84.03
N LYS A 379 -27.17 46.39 84.19
CA LYS A 379 -28.53 46.18 84.74
C LYS A 379 -28.41 45.46 86.08
#